data_AF-A0AAD2CSR4-F1
#
_entry.id   AF-A0AAD2CSR4-F1
#
_cell.length_a   1.000
_cell.length_b   1.000
_cell.length_c   1.000
_cell.angle_alpha   90.00
_cell.angle_beta   90.00
_cell.angle_gamma   90.00
#
_symmetry.space_group_name_H-M   'P 1'
#
loop_
_entity.id
_entity.type
_entity.pdbx_description
1 polymer ?
#
loop_
_entity_poly.entity_id
_entity_poly.type
_entity_poly.pdbx_seq_one_letter_code
_entity_poly.pdbx_strand_id
1 'polypeptide(L)'
;MAFILLSIWVQLGSFFFLLSGLIGDLLLIRLFLYLAYVMLLTNALLGSPLWPKILSVDQITFSEVAMDSFVWAILSLYVHGSSLVALIWDERAPKLTDDEAALWRMMYRTGGLSARLFQDVVARHLHVVEVEAGDVVDTENFFFIIYRGRIELEVLEGKKFSHSRVLTSGEMFDLKSLGLVRTESIFDNSSVRCTALCPSKLFEIRKENLAKIAQNPLSKSLFQALLINNLMYIVESYREINHTRSEDDNYCSKIFDPLEEWEQPESYRSGSGKALQRPLRHIWKGIRGSFGLPWPFSRHPVGLRQTQLPPPLRRDEYQKPL
;
A
#
# COMPACT_ATOMS: atom_id res chain seq x y z
N MET A 1 11.68 53.02 -8.00
CA MET A 1 11.18 51.67 -7.66
C MET A 1 12.41 50.82 -7.37
N ALA A 2 12.79 50.65 -6.10
CA ALA A 2 13.97 49.87 -5.74
C ALA A 2 13.59 48.38 -5.82
N PHE A 3 14.20 47.64 -6.74
CA PHE A 3 14.14 46.18 -6.69
C PHE A 3 14.88 45.75 -5.43
N ILE A 4 14.15 45.38 -4.38
CA ILE A 4 14.74 44.72 -3.23
C ILE A 4 15.18 43.34 -3.72
N LEU A 5 16.46 43.23 -4.08
CA LEU A 5 17.06 41.97 -4.46
C LEU A 5 17.15 41.10 -3.19
N LEU A 6 16.21 40.15 -3.10
CA LEU A 6 16.20 39.12 -2.05
C LEU A 6 17.53 38.36 -2.06
N SER A 7 17.96 37.93 -0.87
CA SER A 7 19.10 37.03 -0.68
C SER A 7 19.00 35.80 -1.61
N ILE A 8 20.13 35.34 -2.14
CA ILE A 8 20.19 34.12 -2.98
C ILE A 8 19.62 32.91 -2.24
N TRP A 9 19.81 32.84 -0.91
CA TRP A 9 19.27 31.78 -0.06
C TRP A 9 17.75 31.81 0.00
N VAL A 10 17.15 33.01 0.06
CA VAL A 10 15.70 33.17 0.01
C VAL A 10 15.16 32.77 -1.36
N GLN A 11 15.84 33.14 -2.44
CA GLN A 11 15.45 32.73 -3.80
C GLN A 11 15.50 31.20 -3.98
N LEU A 12 16.56 30.55 -3.50
CA LEU A 12 16.68 29.09 -3.49
C LEU A 12 15.61 28.45 -2.60
N GLY A 13 15.33 29.02 -1.43
CA GLY A 13 14.23 28.60 -0.56
C GLY A 13 12.88 28.66 -1.27
N SER A 14 12.56 29.78 -1.93
CA SER A 14 11.35 29.96 -2.74
C SER A 14 11.26 28.95 -3.89
N PHE A 15 12.38 28.65 -4.55
CA PHE A 15 12.43 27.62 -5.58
C PHE A 15 12.08 26.23 -5.02
N PHE A 16 12.62 25.86 -3.86
CA PHE A 16 12.27 24.57 -3.24
C PHE A 16 10.84 24.53 -2.71
N PHE A 17 10.30 25.63 -2.18
CA PHE A 17 8.87 25.73 -1.85
C PHE A 17 8.01 25.51 -3.09
N LEU A 18 8.36 26.13 -4.22
CA LEU A 18 7.66 25.94 -5.49
C LEU A 18 7.72 24.47 -5.92
N LEU A 19 8.90 23.84 -5.94
CA LEU A 19 9.02 22.42 -6.27
C LEU A 19 8.16 21.53 -5.36
N SER A 20 8.12 21.84 -4.06
CA SER A 20 7.29 21.09 -3.12
C SER A 20 5.79 21.25 -3.39
N GLY A 21 5.35 22.42 -3.85
CA GLY A 21 3.95 22.66 -4.22
C GLY A 21 3.55 22.05 -5.57
N LEU A 22 4.52 21.81 -6.45
CA LEU A 22 4.29 21.20 -7.77
C LEU A 22 4.26 19.67 -7.69
N ILE A 23 4.93 19.06 -6.73
CA ILE A 23 5.10 17.60 -6.65
C ILE A 23 4.01 16.98 -5.78
N GLY A 24 3.38 15.92 -6.29
CA GLY A 24 2.39 15.16 -5.54
C GLY A 24 3.00 14.21 -4.51
N ASP A 25 4.20 13.69 -4.75
CA ASP A 25 4.84 12.65 -3.93
C ASP A 25 5.27 13.17 -2.55
N LEU A 26 4.73 12.58 -1.49
CA LEU A 26 4.99 12.99 -0.11
C LEU A 26 6.47 12.96 0.30
N LEU A 27 7.25 11.97 -0.15
CA LEU A 27 8.68 11.89 0.16
C LEU A 27 9.42 13.07 -0.47
N LEU A 28 9.13 13.36 -1.74
CA LEU A 28 9.73 14.49 -2.44
C LEU A 28 9.26 15.83 -1.87
N ILE A 29 7.98 15.97 -1.52
CA ILE A 29 7.45 17.16 -0.83
C ILE A 29 8.26 17.40 0.44
N ARG A 30 8.43 16.39 1.31
CA ARG A 30 9.19 16.54 2.55
C ARG A 30 10.67 16.85 2.29
N LEU A 31 11.27 16.24 1.28
CA LEU A 31 12.65 16.53 0.87
C LEU A 31 12.82 17.99 0.46
N PHE A 32 11.97 18.51 -0.43
CA PHE A 32 12.07 19.89 -0.89
C PHE A 32 11.74 20.90 0.20
N LEU A 33 10.76 20.63 1.05
CA LEU A 33 10.50 21.48 2.22
C LEU A 33 11.69 21.48 3.18
N TYR A 34 12.29 20.33 3.46
CA TYR A 34 13.52 20.26 4.26
C TYR A 34 14.63 21.12 3.66
N LEU A 35 14.90 21.00 2.34
CA LEU A 35 15.88 21.83 1.65
C LEU A 35 15.54 23.33 1.69
N ALA A 36 14.27 23.69 1.53
CA ALA A 36 13.82 25.08 1.63
C ALA A 36 14.15 25.68 3.00
N TYR A 37 13.87 24.96 4.08
CA TYR A 37 14.17 25.42 5.43
C TYR A 37 15.66 25.39 5.78
N VAL A 38 16.47 24.51 5.15
CA VAL A 38 17.94 24.60 5.25
C VAL A 38 18.44 25.92 4.64
N MET A 39 17.89 26.33 3.49
CA MET A 39 18.24 27.61 2.87
C MET A 39 17.80 28.81 3.73
N LEU A 40 16.61 28.76 4.33
CA LEU A 40 16.15 29.81 5.24
C LEU A 40 16.96 29.89 6.54
N LEU A 41 17.36 28.74 7.12
CA LEU A 41 18.24 28.70 8.28
C LEU A 41 19.61 29.31 7.93
N THR A 42 20.17 28.94 6.78
CA THR A 42 21.43 29.50 6.27
C THR A 42 21.31 31.01 6.08
N ASN A 43 20.20 31.49 5.52
CA ASN A 43 19.93 32.91 5.38
C ASN A 43 19.89 33.64 6.74
N ALA A 44 19.20 33.06 7.73
CA ALA A 44 19.09 33.64 9.06
C ALA A 44 20.45 33.69 9.79
N LEU A 45 21.26 32.64 9.66
CA LEU A 45 22.62 32.57 10.22
C LEU A 45 23.58 33.58 9.59
N LEU A 46 23.39 33.89 8.31
CA LEU A 46 24.22 34.86 7.57
C LEU A 46 23.72 36.31 7.70
N GLY A 47 22.68 36.55 8.52
CA GLY A 47 22.15 37.91 8.72
C GLY A 47 21.37 38.46 7.53
N SER A 48 20.73 37.59 6.73
CA SER A 48 19.92 37.97 5.55
C SER A 48 20.65 38.88 4.54
N PRO A 49 21.79 38.45 3.99
CA PRO A 49 22.59 39.30 3.13
C PRO A 49 21.84 39.64 1.83
N LEU A 50 21.72 40.93 1.51
CA LEU A 50 21.11 41.39 0.25
C LEU A 50 22.04 41.05 -0.93
N TRP A 51 21.50 40.50 -2.01
CA TRP A 51 22.26 40.28 -3.25
C TRP A 51 22.38 41.59 -4.05
N PRO A 52 23.53 41.95 -4.66
CA PRO A 52 24.82 41.26 -4.70
C PRO A 52 25.84 41.74 -3.63
N LYS A 53 25.38 42.40 -2.55
CA LYS A 53 26.27 42.98 -1.50
C LYS A 53 27.12 41.95 -0.74
N ILE A 54 26.93 40.65 -0.98
CA ILE A 54 27.85 39.58 -0.58
C ILE A 54 29.30 39.84 -1.06
N LEU A 55 29.47 40.62 -2.13
CA LEU A 55 30.79 40.95 -2.69
C LEU A 55 31.48 42.18 -2.06
N SER A 56 30.78 42.98 -1.26
CA SER A 56 31.39 44.10 -0.52
C SER A 56 31.82 43.61 0.86
N VAL A 57 33.08 43.20 0.97
CA VAL A 57 33.72 42.59 2.14
C VAL A 57 33.69 43.48 3.40
N ASP A 58 33.40 44.78 3.27
CA ASP A 58 33.67 45.74 4.34
C ASP A 58 32.56 45.96 5.37
N GLN A 59 31.34 45.41 5.21
CA GLN A 59 30.25 45.64 6.18
C GLN A 59 29.30 44.45 6.35
N ILE A 60 29.81 43.25 6.60
CA ILE A 60 28.99 42.19 7.21
C ILE A 60 28.91 42.49 8.72
N THR A 61 28.10 43.47 9.09
CA THR A 61 27.65 43.59 10.48
C THR A 61 26.74 42.42 10.77
N PHE A 62 27.27 41.39 11.44
CA PHE A 62 26.54 40.25 12.02
C PHE A 62 25.48 40.65 13.07
N SER A 63 25.08 41.92 13.15
CA SER A 63 24.50 42.48 14.37
C SER A 63 23.09 42.01 14.67
N GLU A 64 22.37 41.42 13.73
CA GLU A 64 21.00 40.97 13.96
C GLU A 64 20.75 39.63 13.25
N VAL A 65 21.14 38.54 13.92
CA VAL A 65 20.55 37.22 13.60
C VAL A 65 19.05 37.40 13.74
N ALA A 66 18.32 37.18 12.64
CA ALA A 66 16.86 37.23 12.64
C ALA A 66 16.32 36.06 13.47
N MET A 67 16.26 36.25 14.79
CA MET A 67 16.00 35.19 15.77
C MET A 67 14.68 34.47 15.49
N ASP A 68 13.65 35.22 15.08
CA ASP A 68 12.36 34.65 14.69
C ASP A 68 12.52 33.68 13.51
N SER A 69 13.20 34.12 12.44
CA SER A 69 13.45 33.28 11.27
C SER A 69 14.31 32.06 11.61
N PHE A 70 15.28 32.22 12.51
CA PHE A 70 16.12 31.13 13.00
C PHE A 70 15.31 30.08 13.75
N VAL A 71 14.50 30.50 14.73
CA VAL A 71 13.64 29.61 15.53
C VAL A 71 12.65 28.86 14.64
N TRP A 72 11.96 29.58 13.75
CA TRP A 72 11.00 28.96 12.83
C TRP A 72 11.67 27.99 11.85
N ALA A 73 12.84 28.32 11.32
CA ALA A 73 13.58 27.42 10.45
C ALA A 73 13.98 26.13 11.18
N ILE A 74 14.41 26.19 12.45
CA ILE A 74 14.74 25.00 13.25
C ILE A 74 13.52 24.12 13.49
N LEU A 75 12.39 24.71 13.93
CA LEU A 75 11.16 23.95 14.20
C LEU A 75 10.67 23.26 12.92
N SER A 76 10.66 23.99 11.79
CA SER A 76 10.30 23.41 10.50
C SER A 76 11.28 22.34 10.03
N LEU A 77 12.59 22.53 10.22
CA LEU A 77 13.59 21.50 9.91
C LEU A 77 13.38 20.23 10.72
N TYR A 78 13.03 20.35 12.00
CA TYR A 78 12.70 19.18 12.82
C TYR A 78 11.47 18.45 12.27
N VAL A 79 10.37 19.16 11.98
CA VAL A 79 9.13 18.56 11.47
C VAL A 79 9.34 17.90 10.09
N HIS A 80 9.98 18.61 9.16
CA HIS A 80 10.21 18.09 7.80
C HIS A 80 11.33 17.04 7.77
N GLY A 81 12.38 17.20 8.56
CA GLY A 81 13.49 16.26 8.65
C GLY A 81 13.09 14.94 9.31
N SER A 82 12.40 14.98 10.46
CA SER A 82 11.91 13.76 11.13
C SER A 82 10.95 12.96 10.25
N SER A 83 10.00 13.64 9.61
CA SER A 83 9.10 12.99 8.65
C SER A 83 9.86 12.46 7.43
N LEU A 84 10.80 13.21 6.85
CA LEU A 84 11.63 12.73 5.73
C LEU A 84 12.39 11.45 6.09
N VAL A 85 13.02 11.39 7.27
CA VAL A 85 13.75 10.20 7.73
C VAL A 85 12.80 9.01 7.89
N ALA A 86 11.61 9.21 8.46
CA ALA A 86 10.60 8.17 8.57
C ALA A 86 10.15 7.67 7.18
N LEU A 87 9.92 8.58 6.24
CA LEU A 87 9.52 8.22 4.87
C LEU A 87 10.64 7.43 4.15
N ILE A 88 11.90 7.83 4.30
CA ILE A 88 13.05 7.10 3.76
C ILE A 88 13.15 5.70 4.37
N TRP A 89 12.88 5.58 5.67
CA TRP A 89 12.91 4.30 6.37
C TRP A 89 11.84 3.33 5.85
N ASP A 90 10.64 3.84 5.56
CA ASP A 90 9.52 3.06 5.04
C ASP A 90 9.73 2.54 3.61
N GLU A 91 10.63 3.16 2.82
CA GLU A 91 10.96 2.71 1.46
C GLU A 91 11.88 1.47 1.43
N ARG A 92 12.33 0.99 2.59
CA ARG A 92 13.13 -0.23 2.67
C ARG A 92 12.31 -1.44 2.23
N ALA A 93 12.93 -2.32 1.46
CA ALA A 93 12.31 -3.57 1.06
C ALA A 93 11.93 -4.40 2.30
N PRO A 94 10.66 -4.85 2.41
CA PRO A 94 10.26 -5.74 3.49
C PRO A 94 10.94 -7.10 3.33
N LYS A 95 11.18 -7.76 4.46
CA LYS A 95 11.65 -9.14 4.51
C LYS A 95 10.44 -10.04 4.72
N LEU A 96 9.97 -10.64 3.64
CA LEU A 96 8.86 -11.60 3.67
C LEU A 96 9.42 -13.02 3.50
N THR A 97 8.83 -13.99 4.18
CA THR A 97 9.03 -15.41 3.87
C THR A 97 8.40 -15.77 2.52
N ASP A 98 8.69 -16.96 1.98
CA ASP A 98 8.12 -17.39 0.70
C ASP A 98 6.58 -17.48 0.75
N ASP A 99 6.04 -17.99 1.87
CA ASP A 99 4.60 -18.10 2.12
C ASP A 99 3.95 -16.72 2.30
N GLU A 100 4.57 -15.83 3.07
CA GLU A 100 4.13 -14.43 3.22
C GLU A 100 4.14 -13.70 1.87
N ALA A 101 5.19 -13.91 1.08
CA ALA A 101 5.31 -13.32 -0.23
C ALA A 101 4.22 -13.84 -1.19
N ALA A 102 3.85 -15.12 -1.11
CA ALA A 102 2.75 -15.69 -1.88
C ALA A 102 1.43 -14.99 -1.55
N LEU A 103 1.07 -14.90 -0.26
CA LEU A 103 -0.17 -14.20 0.14
C LEU A 103 -0.15 -12.71 -0.22
N TRP A 104 1.01 -12.05 -0.05
CA TRP A 104 1.17 -10.67 -0.48
C TRP A 104 0.87 -10.50 -1.98
N ARG A 105 1.36 -11.39 -2.85
CA ARG A 105 1.09 -11.31 -4.30
C ARG A 105 -0.39 -11.39 -4.61
N MET A 106 -1.14 -12.24 -3.91
CA MET A 106 -2.60 -12.31 -4.04
C MET A 106 -3.26 -10.99 -3.65
N MET A 107 -2.86 -10.40 -2.52
CA MET A 107 -3.40 -9.12 -2.04
C MET A 107 -3.00 -7.95 -2.95
N TYR A 108 -1.78 -7.97 -3.49
CA TYR A 108 -1.30 -6.99 -4.45
C TYR A 108 -2.05 -7.06 -5.78
N ARG A 109 -2.26 -8.26 -6.34
CA ARG A 109 -3.06 -8.46 -7.56
C ARG A 109 -4.52 -8.03 -7.36
N THR A 110 -5.09 -8.28 -6.18
CA THR A 110 -6.50 -8.00 -5.90
C THR A 110 -6.79 -6.53 -5.61
N GLY A 111 -5.96 -5.89 -4.79
CA GLY A 111 -6.23 -4.53 -4.30
C GLY A 111 -4.99 -3.65 -4.18
N GLY A 112 -3.87 -4.08 -4.76
CA GLY A 112 -2.67 -3.26 -4.85
C GLY A 112 -1.93 -3.06 -3.53
N LEU A 113 -2.15 -3.91 -2.53
CA LEU A 113 -1.51 -3.77 -1.23
C LEU A 113 0.03 -3.80 -1.36
N SER A 114 0.70 -2.74 -0.92
CA SER A 114 2.17 -2.72 -0.95
C SER A 114 2.76 -3.77 0.00
N ALA A 115 3.93 -4.31 -0.35
CA ALA A 115 4.59 -5.35 0.44
C ALA A 115 4.89 -4.87 1.87
N ARG A 116 5.22 -3.58 2.02
CA ARG A 116 5.49 -2.97 3.33
C ARG A 116 4.24 -2.92 4.19
N LEU A 117 3.13 -2.46 3.61
CA LEU A 117 1.85 -2.43 4.33
C LEU A 117 1.35 -3.83 4.68
N PHE A 118 1.52 -4.79 3.78
CA PHE A 118 1.25 -6.19 4.06
C PHE A 118 2.04 -6.68 5.27
N GLN A 119 3.35 -6.40 5.31
CA GLN A 119 4.20 -6.79 6.44
C GLN A 119 3.74 -6.17 7.77
N ASP A 120 3.33 -4.90 7.74
CA ASP A 120 2.96 -4.16 8.95
C ASP A 120 1.56 -4.47 9.46
N VAL A 121 0.62 -4.80 8.57
CA VAL A 121 -0.80 -4.97 8.91
C VAL A 121 -1.25 -6.42 8.91
N VAL A 122 -0.81 -7.24 7.95
CA VAL A 122 -1.34 -8.59 7.73
C VAL A 122 -0.37 -9.66 8.23
N ALA A 123 0.90 -9.61 7.81
CA ALA A 123 1.87 -10.67 8.06
C ALA A 123 2.07 -10.99 9.55
N ARG A 124 1.97 -9.98 10.42
CA ARG A 124 2.11 -10.15 11.89
C ARG A 124 1.04 -11.04 12.53
N HIS A 125 -0.07 -11.26 11.83
CA HIS A 125 -1.20 -12.05 12.29
C HIS A 125 -1.42 -13.30 11.43
N LEU A 126 -0.52 -13.56 10.48
CA LEU A 126 -0.60 -14.67 9.56
C LEU A 126 0.07 -15.90 10.18
N HIS A 127 -0.66 -17.01 10.18
CA HIS A 127 -0.12 -18.33 10.42
C HIS A 127 -0.30 -19.18 9.17
N VAL A 128 0.64 -20.09 8.94
CA VAL A 128 0.59 -21.02 7.83
C VAL A 128 0.39 -22.40 8.44
N VAL A 129 -0.69 -23.07 8.05
CA VAL A 129 -1.07 -24.37 8.59
C VAL A 129 -1.14 -25.37 7.46
N GLU A 130 -0.60 -26.56 7.71
CA GLU A 130 -0.71 -27.71 6.84
C GLU A 130 -1.68 -28.70 7.50
N VAL A 131 -2.66 -29.17 6.73
CA VAL A 131 -3.70 -30.09 7.19
C VAL A 131 -3.71 -31.32 6.30
N GLU A 132 -3.97 -32.49 6.90
CA GLU A 132 -4.02 -33.75 6.19
C GLU A 132 -5.40 -34.01 5.61
N ALA A 133 -5.49 -34.96 4.66
CA ALA A 133 -6.78 -35.37 4.11
C ALA A 133 -7.69 -35.95 5.21
N GLY A 134 -8.92 -35.45 5.29
CA GLY A 134 -9.91 -35.82 6.29
C GLY A 134 -9.92 -34.94 7.54
N ASP A 135 -8.95 -34.05 7.72
CA ASP A 135 -8.91 -33.15 8.87
C ASP A 135 -10.04 -32.12 8.81
N VAL A 136 -10.64 -31.86 9.98
CA VAL A 136 -11.65 -30.81 10.15
C VAL A 136 -10.96 -29.50 10.52
N VAL A 137 -11.23 -28.45 9.76
CA VAL A 137 -10.63 -27.12 9.94
C VAL A 137 -11.46 -26.29 10.94
N ASP A 138 -10.80 -25.65 11.91
CA ASP A 138 -11.45 -24.82 12.92
C ASP A 138 -11.94 -23.47 12.35
N THR A 139 -13.13 -23.48 11.76
CA THR A 139 -13.83 -22.28 11.30
C THR A 139 -14.54 -21.51 12.40
N GLU A 140 -14.42 -21.87 13.69
CA GLU A 140 -15.02 -21.09 14.77
C GLU A 140 -14.12 -19.92 15.17
N ASN A 141 -12.80 -20.15 15.22
CA ASN A 141 -11.83 -19.18 15.73
C ASN A 141 -11.00 -18.49 14.64
N PHE A 142 -10.95 -19.06 13.44
CA PHE A 142 -10.02 -18.63 12.40
C PHE A 142 -10.72 -18.38 11.06
N PHE A 143 -10.09 -17.51 10.28
CA PHE A 143 -10.38 -17.26 8.88
C PHE A 143 -9.26 -17.84 8.04
N PHE A 144 -9.63 -18.43 6.91
CA PHE A 144 -8.67 -19.14 6.06
C PHE A 144 -8.72 -18.66 4.61
N ILE A 145 -7.53 -18.65 4.01
CA ILE A 145 -7.33 -18.54 2.57
C ILE A 145 -6.60 -19.80 2.12
N ILE A 146 -7.12 -20.48 1.10
CA ILE A 146 -6.53 -21.73 0.61
C ILE A 146 -5.31 -21.37 -0.23
N TYR A 147 -4.11 -21.77 0.22
CA TYR A 147 -2.90 -21.60 -0.59
C TYR A 147 -2.76 -22.75 -1.59
N ARG A 148 -2.92 -24.00 -1.13
CA ARG A 148 -2.87 -25.21 -1.95
C ARG A 148 -3.81 -26.27 -1.39
N GLY A 149 -4.37 -27.10 -2.26
CA GLY A 149 -5.26 -28.21 -1.89
C GLY A 149 -6.73 -27.85 -2.04
N ARG A 150 -7.59 -28.72 -1.49
CA ARG A 150 -9.05 -28.67 -1.65
C ARG A 150 -9.74 -28.85 -0.32
N ILE A 151 -10.70 -27.97 -0.04
CA ILE A 151 -11.49 -27.97 1.18
C ILE A 151 -12.96 -28.13 0.81
N GLU A 152 -13.63 -29.13 1.35
CA GLU A 152 -15.07 -29.23 1.29
C GLU A 152 -15.68 -28.35 2.38
N LEU A 153 -16.55 -27.43 1.97
CA LEU A 153 -17.29 -26.52 2.83
C LEU A 153 -18.75 -26.98 2.86
N GLU A 154 -19.19 -27.45 4.03
CA GLU A 154 -20.59 -27.81 4.30
C GLU A 154 -21.28 -26.68 5.07
N VAL A 155 -22.40 -26.19 4.55
CA VAL A 155 -23.25 -25.21 5.23
C VAL A 155 -24.36 -25.95 5.97
N LEU A 156 -24.44 -25.71 7.28
CA LEU A 156 -25.42 -26.30 8.18
C LEU A 156 -26.41 -25.23 8.65
N GLU A 157 -27.71 -25.47 8.44
CA GLU A 157 -28.81 -24.65 8.96
C GLU A 157 -29.44 -25.37 10.16
N GLY A 158 -29.25 -24.84 11.38
CA GLY A 158 -29.83 -25.44 12.58
C GLY A 158 -29.45 -26.92 12.78
N LYS A 159 -28.19 -27.28 12.46
CA LYS A 159 -27.62 -28.65 12.45
C LYS A 159 -28.07 -29.56 11.31
N LYS A 160 -28.92 -29.10 10.39
CA LYS A 160 -29.26 -29.84 9.16
C LYS A 160 -28.35 -29.40 8.03
N PHE A 161 -27.90 -30.37 7.24
CA PHE A 161 -27.18 -30.11 6.00
C PHE A 161 -28.05 -29.31 5.03
N SER A 162 -27.53 -28.19 4.55
CA SER A 162 -28.18 -27.35 3.53
C SER A 162 -27.49 -27.54 2.18
N HIS A 163 -26.18 -27.33 2.12
CA HIS A 163 -25.41 -27.38 0.88
C HIS A 163 -23.94 -27.68 1.14
N SER A 164 -23.23 -28.31 0.18
CA SER A 164 -21.77 -28.41 0.20
C SER A 164 -21.15 -27.84 -1.06
N ARG A 165 -19.92 -27.34 -0.91
CA ARG A 165 -19.11 -26.83 -2.02
C ARG A 165 -17.65 -27.20 -1.80
N VAL A 166 -16.98 -27.65 -2.85
CA VAL A 166 -15.53 -27.81 -2.85
C VAL A 166 -14.85 -26.48 -3.20
N LEU A 167 -14.01 -25.99 -2.30
CA LEU A 167 -13.17 -24.82 -2.45
C LEU A 167 -11.76 -25.22 -2.86
N THR A 168 -11.10 -24.33 -3.59
CA THR A 168 -9.79 -24.52 -4.22
C THR A 168 -8.85 -23.36 -3.91
N SER A 169 -7.58 -23.50 -4.31
CA SER A 169 -6.54 -22.48 -4.12
C SER A 169 -6.97 -21.07 -4.57
N GLY A 170 -6.77 -20.08 -3.70
CA GLY A 170 -7.13 -18.67 -3.91
C GLY A 170 -8.50 -18.30 -3.37
N GLU A 171 -9.33 -19.27 -3.03
CA GLU A 171 -10.62 -19.04 -2.38
C GLU A 171 -10.45 -18.84 -0.88
N MET A 172 -11.42 -18.13 -0.31
CA MET A 172 -11.47 -17.78 1.11
C MET A 172 -12.77 -18.32 1.67
N PHE A 173 -12.77 -18.72 2.93
CA PHE A 173 -13.98 -19.15 3.61
C PHE A 173 -14.11 -18.56 5.01
N ASP A 174 -15.36 -18.58 5.49
CA ASP A 174 -15.79 -17.94 6.73
C ASP A 174 -15.72 -16.40 6.74
N LEU A 175 -16.43 -15.81 5.79
CA LEU A 175 -16.55 -14.36 5.59
C LEU A 175 -17.29 -13.64 6.72
N LYS A 176 -17.96 -14.37 7.62
CA LYS A 176 -18.73 -13.81 8.75
C LYS A 176 -17.86 -12.92 9.64
N SER A 177 -16.61 -13.31 9.80
CA SER A 177 -15.64 -12.65 10.67
C SER A 177 -15.03 -11.36 10.11
N LEU A 178 -15.28 -11.01 8.85
CA LEU A 178 -14.75 -9.79 8.22
C LEU A 178 -15.35 -8.50 8.80
N GLY A 179 -16.51 -8.59 9.48
CA GLY A 179 -17.20 -7.42 10.02
C GLY A 179 -17.64 -6.39 8.96
N LEU A 180 -17.72 -6.82 7.69
CA LEU A 180 -18.17 -6.01 6.56
C LEU A 180 -19.67 -6.15 6.30
N VAL A 181 -20.31 -7.17 6.88
CA VAL A 181 -21.76 -7.44 6.83
C VAL A 181 -22.32 -7.24 8.23
N ARG A 182 -23.51 -6.64 8.37
CA ARG A 182 -24.14 -6.37 9.68
C ARG A 182 -24.46 -7.69 10.42
N THR A 183 -24.42 -7.65 11.75
CA THR A 183 -24.68 -8.73 12.73
C THR A 183 -26.10 -9.33 12.76
N GLU A 184 -26.95 -8.97 11.78
CA GLU A 184 -28.25 -9.61 11.53
C GLU A 184 -28.25 -10.20 10.11
N SER A 185 -27.13 -10.81 9.73
CA SER A 185 -26.95 -11.34 8.39
C SER A 185 -27.56 -12.72 8.27
N ILE A 186 -27.85 -13.11 7.03
CA ILE A 186 -28.16 -14.51 6.66
C ILE A 186 -27.08 -15.51 7.11
N PHE A 187 -25.86 -15.04 7.42
CA PHE A 187 -24.75 -15.86 7.92
C PHE A 187 -24.82 -16.12 9.43
N ASP A 188 -25.77 -15.51 10.17
CA ASP A 188 -25.87 -15.69 11.61
C ASP A 188 -26.56 -17.00 12.02
N ASN A 189 -27.46 -17.50 11.17
CA ASN A 189 -28.20 -18.74 11.41
C ASN A 189 -27.54 -19.99 10.80
N SER A 190 -26.48 -19.81 10.01
CA SER A 190 -25.73 -20.90 9.40
C SER A 190 -24.39 -21.11 10.11
N SER A 191 -24.07 -22.38 10.37
CA SER A 191 -22.71 -22.77 10.73
C SER A 191 -22.06 -23.45 9.53
N VAL A 192 -20.73 -23.37 9.48
CA VAL A 192 -19.95 -23.97 8.41
C VAL A 192 -19.07 -25.05 9.00
N ARG A 193 -18.99 -26.20 8.34
CA ARG A 193 -18.00 -27.23 8.62
C ARG A 193 -17.08 -27.35 7.41
N CYS A 194 -15.78 -27.31 7.65
CA CYS A 194 -14.78 -27.46 6.60
C CYS A 194 -13.95 -28.71 6.82
N THR A 195 -13.83 -29.54 5.79
CA THR A 195 -13.03 -30.78 5.81
C THR A 195 -12.03 -30.74 4.66
N ALA A 196 -10.77 -31.04 4.95
CA ALA A 196 -9.75 -31.16 3.91
C ALA A 196 -9.96 -32.43 3.08
N LEU A 197 -10.06 -32.32 1.76
CA LEU A 197 -10.22 -33.48 0.87
C LEU A 197 -8.87 -34.11 0.50
N CYS A 198 -7.80 -33.33 0.56
CA CYS A 198 -6.43 -33.72 0.28
C CYS A 198 -5.47 -32.93 1.18
N PRO A 199 -4.18 -33.32 1.28
CA PRO A 199 -3.18 -32.54 2.01
C PRO A 199 -3.17 -31.10 1.52
N SER A 200 -3.48 -30.17 2.41
CA SER A 200 -3.75 -28.77 2.07
C SER A 200 -2.92 -27.82 2.90
N LYS A 201 -2.54 -26.70 2.29
CA LYS A 201 -1.81 -25.62 2.93
C LYS A 201 -2.69 -24.38 2.97
N LEU A 202 -2.90 -23.83 4.17
CA LEU A 202 -3.84 -22.75 4.42
C LEU A 202 -3.13 -21.56 5.07
N PHE A 203 -3.54 -20.36 4.68
CA PHE A 203 -3.23 -19.13 5.40
C PHE A 203 -4.31 -18.91 6.45
N GLU A 204 -3.91 -18.96 7.71
CA GLU A 204 -4.77 -18.83 8.88
C GLU A 204 -4.61 -17.45 9.52
N ILE A 205 -5.73 -16.78 9.81
CA ILE A 205 -5.78 -15.53 10.56
C ILE A 205 -6.86 -15.64 11.63
N ARG A 206 -6.53 -15.34 12.88
CA ARG A 206 -7.52 -15.29 13.96
C ARG A 206 -8.59 -14.23 13.69
N LYS A 207 -9.86 -14.58 13.90
CA LYS A 207 -11.00 -13.68 13.65
C LYS A 207 -10.92 -12.35 14.39
N GLU A 208 -10.45 -12.37 15.64
CA GLU A 208 -10.24 -11.18 16.46
C GLU A 208 -9.28 -10.16 15.81
N ASN A 209 -8.31 -10.65 15.05
CA ASN A 209 -7.34 -9.83 14.33
C ASN A 209 -7.88 -9.47 12.95
N LEU A 210 -8.60 -10.38 12.29
CA LEU A 210 -9.17 -10.14 10.96
C LEU A 210 -10.09 -8.91 10.95
N ALA A 211 -10.97 -8.74 11.95
CA ALA A 211 -11.83 -7.57 12.02
C ALA A 211 -11.01 -6.26 12.10
N LYS A 212 -9.93 -6.25 12.89
CA LYS A 212 -9.02 -5.10 13.02
C LYS A 212 -8.30 -4.82 11.71
N ILE A 213 -7.85 -5.87 11.01
CA ILE A 213 -7.16 -5.80 9.73
C ILE A 213 -8.11 -5.32 8.62
N ALA A 214 -9.33 -5.85 8.54
CA ALA A 214 -10.32 -5.52 7.53
C ALA A 214 -10.89 -4.11 7.72
N GLN A 215 -10.96 -3.61 8.95
CA GLN A 215 -11.41 -2.25 9.26
C GLN A 215 -10.28 -1.21 9.24
N ASN A 216 -9.02 -1.63 9.14
CA ASN A 216 -7.90 -0.70 9.03
C ASN A 216 -8.05 0.16 7.75
N PRO A 217 -8.00 1.51 7.85
CA PRO A 217 -8.21 2.41 6.71
C PRO A 217 -7.33 2.10 5.49
N LEU A 218 -6.15 1.51 5.70
CA LEU A 218 -5.17 1.25 4.64
C LEU A 218 -5.42 -0.07 3.89
N SER A 219 -6.14 -1.01 4.49
CA SER A 219 -6.45 -2.33 3.91
C SER A 219 -7.95 -2.55 3.68
N LYS A 220 -8.82 -1.67 4.16
CA LYS A 220 -10.27 -1.83 4.05
C LYS A 220 -10.77 -2.06 2.61
N SER A 221 -10.32 -1.25 1.65
CA SER A 221 -10.71 -1.42 0.24
C SER A 221 -10.21 -2.73 -0.36
N LEU A 222 -9.05 -3.24 0.07
CA LEU A 222 -8.58 -4.57 -0.32
C LEU A 222 -9.54 -5.65 0.18
N PHE A 223 -9.92 -5.63 1.47
CA PHE A 223 -10.82 -6.64 2.02
C PHE A 223 -12.22 -6.56 1.41
N GLN A 224 -12.68 -5.36 1.05
CA GLN A 224 -13.89 -5.19 0.26
C GLN A 224 -13.75 -5.81 -1.15
N ALA A 225 -12.64 -5.58 -1.84
CA ALA A 225 -12.37 -6.19 -3.15
C ALA A 225 -12.28 -7.73 -3.06
N LEU A 226 -11.61 -8.26 -2.03
CA LEU A 226 -11.53 -9.69 -1.74
C LEU A 226 -12.92 -10.29 -1.49
N LEU A 227 -13.75 -9.61 -0.68
CA LEU A 227 -15.13 -10.03 -0.43
C LEU A 227 -15.95 -10.06 -1.72
N ILE A 228 -15.89 -9.00 -2.53
CA ILE A 228 -16.61 -8.91 -3.81
C ILE A 228 -16.15 -10.03 -4.76
N ASN A 229 -14.85 -10.26 -4.89
CA ASN A 229 -14.32 -11.34 -5.73
C ASN A 229 -14.80 -12.70 -5.26
N ASN A 230 -14.80 -12.97 -3.95
CA ASN A 230 -15.28 -14.23 -3.40
C ASN A 230 -16.80 -14.42 -3.65
N LEU A 231 -17.59 -13.37 -3.44
CA LEU A 231 -19.03 -13.38 -3.75
C LEU A 231 -19.30 -13.61 -5.24
N MET A 232 -18.51 -12.99 -6.12
CA MET A 232 -18.59 -13.24 -7.56
C MET A 232 -18.31 -14.71 -7.89
N TYR A 233 -17.25 -15.30 -7.33
CA TYR A 233 -16.97 -16.74 -7.48
C TYR A 233 -18.10 -17.62 -6.95
N ILE A 234 -18.76 -17.23 -5.84
CA ILE A 234 -19.94 -17.93 -5.33
C ILE A 234 -21.07 -17.87 -6.36
N VAL A 235 -21.42 -16.68 -6.85
CA VAL A 235 -22.51 -16.50 -7.82
C VAL A 235 -22.23 -17.24 -9.13
N GLU A 236 -21.01 -17.15 -9.66
CA GLU A 236 -20.60 -17.86 -10.88
C GLU A 236 -20.70 -19.38 -10.69
N SER A 237 -20.29 -19.90 -9.52
CA SER A 237 -20.40 -21.32 -9.23
C SER A 237 -21.84 -21.84 -9.18
N TYR A 238 -22.79 -21.00 -8.78
CA TYR A 238 -24.21 -21.35 -8.85
C TYR A 238 -24.78 -21.26 -10.27
N ARG A 239 -24.21 -20.41 -11.12
CA ARG A 239 -24.63 -20.26 -12.52
C ARG A 239 -24.09 -21.39 -13.39
N GLU A 240 -22.88 -21.84 -13.11
CA GLU A 240 -22.17 -22.88 -13.85
C GLU A 240 -22.24 -24.23 -13.12
N ILE A 241 -23.43 -24.84 -13.12
CA ILE A 241 -23.69 -26.15 -12.50
C ILE A 241 -22.79 -27.29 -13.03
N ASN A 242 -22.01 -27.08 -14.11
CA ASN A 242 -21.29 -28.14 -14.83
C ASN A 242 -19.82 -27.85 -15.19
N HIS A 243 -19.17 -26.79 -14.68
CA HIS A 243 -17.74 -26.64 -14.94
C HIS A 243 -16.92 -27.56 -14.02
N THR A 244 -16.21 -28.50 -14.63
CA THR A 244 -15.18 -29.34 -14.01
C THR A 244 -14.11 -28.46 -13.37
N ARG A 245 -14.29 -28.12 -12.10
CA ARG A 245 -13.21 -27.58 -11.27
C ARG A 245 -12.05 -28.55 -11.33
N SER A 246 -10.83 -28.02 -11.46
CA SER A 246 -9.62 -28.82 -11.50
C SER A 246 -9.63 -29.84 -10.36
N GLU A 247 -9.68 -31.12 -10.71
CA GLU A 247 -9.63 -32.22 -9.74
C GLU A 247 -8.20 -32.47 -9.24
N ASP A 248 -7.22 -31.72 -9.75
CA ASP A 248 -5.83 -31.82 -9.32
C ASP A 248 -5.66 -31.33 -7.88
N ASP A 249 -5.39 -32.28 -6.98
CA ASP A 249 -5.07 -32.04 -5.57
C ASP A 249 -3.86 -31.13 -5.37
N ASN A 250 -2.97 -31.04 -6.36
CA ASN A 250 -1.79 -30.21 -6.29
C ASN A 250 -1.98 -28.83 -6.93
N TYR A 251 -3.19 -28.50 -7.38
CA TYR A 251 -3.46 -27.22 -7.99
C TYR A 251 -3.17 -26.06 -7.02
N CYS A 252 -2.31 -25.14 -7.46
CA CYS A 252 -2.09 -23.84 -6.83
C CYS A 252 -2.47 -22.76 -7.82
N SER A 253 -3.26 -21.80 -7.37
CA SER A 253 -3.73 -20.71 -8.20
C SER A 253 -2.57 -19.81 -8.61
N LYS A 254 -2.54 -19.43 -9.88
CA LYS A 254 -1.56 -18.49 -10.45
C LYS A 254 -1.55 -17.14 -9.74
N ILE A 255 -2.59 -16.83 -8.96
CA ILE A 255 -2.66 -15.61 -8.14
C ILE A 255 -1.57 -15.55 -7.05
N PHE A 256 -0.92 -16.68 -6.72
CA PHE A 256 0.19 -16.76 -5.78
C PHE A 256 1.57 -16.81 -6.45
N ASP A 257 1.63 -17.06 -7.76
CA ASP A 257 2.88 -17.19 -8.51
C ASP A 257 3.71 -15.91 -8.41
N PRO A 258 5.06 -15.99 -8.53
CA PRO A 258 5.91 -14.82 -8.63
C PRO A 258 5.37 -13.78 -9.61
N LEU A 259 5.56 -12.49 -9.29
CA LEU A 259 5.09 -11.41 -10.15
C LEU A 259 5.82 -11.44 -11.49
N GLU A 260 5.07 -11.42 -12.58
CA GLU A 260 5.64 -11.23 -13.92
C GLU A 260 6.22 -9.81 -14.05
N GLU A 261 7.14 -9.60 -15.01
CA GLU A 261 7.83 -8.30 -15.15
C GLU A 261 6.88 -7.11 -15.32
N TRP A 262 5.71 -7.33 -15.95
CA TRP A 262 4.70 -6.29 -16.14
C TRP A 262 3.82 -6.05 -14.91
N GLU A 263 3.74 -7.01 -13.98
CA GLU A 263 3.02 -6.87 -12.72
C GLU A 263 3.85 -6.14 -11.67
N GLN A 264 5.18 -6.17 -11.81
CA GLN A 264 6.07 -5.54 -10.84
C GLN A 264 5.76 -4.05 -10.70
N PRO A 265 5.64 -3.55 -9.46
CA PRO A 265 5.44 -2.13 -9.24
C PRO A 265 6.61 -1.36 -9.85
N GLU A 266 6.29 -0.27 -10.52
CA GLU A 266 7.28 0.58 -11.15
C GLU A 266 8.34 0.98 -10.12
N SER A 267 9.62 0.67 -10.42
CA SER A 267 10.71 0.76 -9.44
C SER A 267 10.97 2.15 -8.88
N TYR A 268 10.38 3.19 -9.48
CA TYR A 268 10.52 4.57 -9.06
C TYR A 268 9.30 5.08 -8.29
N ARG A 269 8.24 4.28 -8.11
CA ARG A 269 7.09 4.67 -7.30
C ARG A 269 7.37 4.38 -5.83
N SER A 270 6.91 5.27 -4.97
CA SER A 270 6.90 5.10 -3.53
C SER A 270 6.14 3.82 -3.15
N GLY A 271 6.66 3.07 -2.17
CA GLY A 271 6.11 1.77 -1.78
C GLY A 271 6.50 0.57 -2.66
N SER A 272 7.27 0.79 -3.73
CA SER A 272 7.85 -0.31 -4.54
C SER A 272 8.98 -1.07 -3.84
N GLY A 273 9.53 -0.51 -2.76
CA GLY A 273 10.75 -1.01 -2.10
C GLY A 273 12.03 -0.82 -2.92
N LYS A 274 11.93 -0.23 -4.12
CA LYS A 274 13.05 0.01 -5.05
C LYS A 274 13.27 1.49 -5.38
N ALA A 275 12.38 2.39 -4.93
CA ALA A 275 12.42 3.83 -5.27
C ALA A 275 13.78 4.47 -4.94
N LEU A 276 14.34 4.14 -3.78
CA LEU A 276 15.61 4.67 -3.31
C LEU A 276 16.85 4.02 -3.93
N GLN A 277 16.72 2.97 -4.74
CA GLN A 277 17.86 2.39 -5.46
C GLN A 277 18.37 3.33 -6.56
N ARG A 278 17.50 4.21 -7.08
CA ARG A 278 17.83 5.20 -8.11
C ARG A 278 17.19 6.56 -7.76
N PRO A 279 17.66 7.24 -6.71
CA PRO A 279 16.98 8.40 -6.12
C PRO A 279 16.86 9.57 -7.10
N LEU A 280 17.89 9.84 -7.90
CA LEU A 280 17.86 10.90 -8.92
C LEU A 280 16.79 10.63 -9.99
N ARG A 281 16.59 9.37 -10.38
CA ARG A 281 15.56 8.99 -11.35
C ARG A 281 14.17 9.16 -10.77
N HIS A 282 13.98 8.87 -9.49
CA HIS A 282 12.73 9.10 -8.77
C HIS A 282 12.41 10.60 -8.70
N ILE A 283 13.36 11.43 -8.26
CA ILE A 283 13.23 12.90 -8.21
C ILE A 283 12.88 13.47 -9.59
N TRP A 284 13.66 13.09 -10.62
CA TRP A 284 13.44 13.58 -11.98
C TRP A 284 12.06 13.21 -12.53
N LYS A 285 11.61 11.96 -12.29
CA LYS A 285 10.28 11.53 -12.72
C LYS A 285 9.16 12.23 -11.95
N GLY A 286 9.34 12.47 -10.65
CA GLY A 286 8.42 13.26 -9.84
C GLY A 286 8.25 14.67 -10.39
N ILE A 287 9.38 15.37 -10.62
CA ILE A 287 9.40 16.71 -11.23
C ILE A 287 8.75 16.69 -12.61
N ARG A 288 9.11 15.75 -13.49
CA ARG A 288 8.52 15.65 -14.82
C ARG A 288 7.01 15.40 -14.78
N GLY A 289 6.55 14.57 -13.85
CA GLY A 289 5.12 14.29 -13.65
C GLY A 289 4.32 15.52 -13.24
N SER A 290 4.92 16.42 -12.46
CA SER A 290 4.32 17.69 -12.03
C SER A 290 4.07 18.69 -13.16
N PHE A 291 4.82 18.59 -14.27
CA PHE A 291 4.58 19.38 -15.47
C PHE A 291 3.56 18.74 -16.41
N GLY A 292 2.95 17.61 -16.02
CA GLY A 292 1.77 17.07 -16.71
C GLY A 292 0.57 18.01 -16.57
N LEU A 293 -0.39 17.87 -17.48
CA LEU A 293 -1.64 18.64 -17.39
C LEU A 293 -2.31 18.42 -16.03
N PRO A 294 -2.91 19.43 -15.38
CA PRO A 294 -3.64 19.21 -14.14
C PRO A 294 -4.86 18.32 -14.37
N TRP A 295 -5.37 17.70 -13.30
CA TRP A 295 -6.68 17.06 -13.33
C TRP A 295 -7.75 18.07 -13.81
N PRO A 296 -8.71 17.68 -14.67
CA PRO A 296 -9.03 16.32 -15.11
C PRO A 296 -8.27 15.83 -16.36
N PHE A 297 -7.39 16.65 -16.93
CA PHE A 297 -6.75 16.37 -18.22
C PHE A 297 -5.56 15.40 -18.13
N SER A 298 -5.11 15.07 -16.92
CA SER A 298 -4.20 13.95 -16.67
C SER A 298 -4.70 13.07 -15.52
N ARG A 299 -4.25 11.82 -15.51
CA ARG A 299 -4.47 10.90 -14.39
C ARG A 299 -3.84 11.52 -13.13
N HIS A 300 -4.58 11.51 -12.03
CA HIS A 300 -4.13 12.05 -10.74
C HIS A 300 -2.66 11.68 -10.48
N PRO A 301 -1.75 12.65 -10.27
CA PRO A 301 -0.38 12.33 -9.89
C PRO A 301 -0.46 11.55 -8.58
N VAL A 302 -0.13 10.27 -8.68
CA VAL A 302 -0.10 9.32 -7.57
C VAL A 302 0.94 9.82 -6.58
N GLY A 303 0.51 10.50 -5.52
CA GLY A 303 1.41 11.36 -4.76
C GLY A 303 1.12 11.45 -3.27
N LEU A 304 -0.15 11.52 -2.87
CA LEU A 304 -0.51 11.28 -1.48
C LEU A 304 -0.33 9.79 -1.24
N ARG A 305 0.90 9.39 -0.82
CA ARG A 305 1.35 8.01 -0.52
C ARG A 305 0.16 7.05 -0.57
N GLN A 306 -0.16 6.59 -1.79
CA GLN A 306 -1.22 5.61 -1.90
C GLN A 306 -0.62 4.38 -1.23
N THR A 307 -1.15 4.07 -0.06
CA THR A 307 -0.80 2.87 0.69
C THR A 307 -1.11 1.61 -0.13
N GLN A 308 -1.91 1.79 -1.18
CA GLN A 308 -2.23 0.84 -2.23
C GLN A 308 -1.60 1.29 -3.53
N LEU A 309 -0.68 0.49 -4.05
CA LEU A 309 -0.23 0.60 -5.43
C LEU A 309 -1.45 0.35 -6.35
N PRO A 310 -1.50 0.87 -7.58
CA PRO A 310 -2.55 0.42 -8.48
C PRO A 310 -2.37 -1.08 -8.73
N PRO A 311 -3.47 -1.85 -8.77
CA PRO A 311 -3.38 -3.26 -9.13
C PRO A 311 -2.77 -3.39 -10.54
N PRO A 312 -2.05 -4.48 -10.81
CA PRO A 312 -1.47 -4.70 -12.13
C PRO A 312 -2.60 -4.83 -13.16
N LEU A 313 -2.62 -3.95 -14.15
CA LEU A 313 -3.52 -4.01 -15.30
C LEU A 313 -2.74 -4.52 -16.51
N ARG A 314 -3.32 -5.43 -17.29
CA ARG A 314 -2.66 -5.89 -18.53
C ARG A 314 -2.53 -4.70 -19.49
N ARG A 315 -1.43 -4.65 -20.25
CA ARG A 315 -1.19 -3.56 -21.23
C ARG A 315 -2.32 -3.41 -22.26
N ASP A 316 -3.03 -4.49 -22.56
CA ASP A 316 -4.14 -4.50 -23.50
C ASP A 316 -5.38 -3.76 -22.95
N GLU A 317 -5.52 -3.69 -21.62
CA GLU A 317 -6.56 -2.92 -20.94
C GLU A 317 -6.24 -1.42 -20.87
N TYR A 318 -4.96 -1.05 -20.98
CA TYR A 318 -4.51 0.35 -21.00
C TYR A 318 -4.91 1.10 -22.28
N GLN A 319 -5.18 0.38 -23.37
CA GLN A 319 -5.48 0.96 -24.69
C GLN A 319 -6.96 1.21 -24.94
N LYS A 320 -7.87 0.79 -24.05
CA LYS A 320 -9.27 1.19 -24.16
C LYS A 320 -9.41 2.64 -23.68
N PRO A 321 -9.71 3.60 -24.56
CA PRO A 321 -10.13 4.91 -24.09
C PRO A 321 -11.40 4.73 -23.24
N LEU A 322 -11.45 5.42 -22.10
CA LEU A 322 -12.64 5.51 -21.26
C LEU A 322 -13.78 6.21 -22.01
#